data_AF-A0A523PKK8-F1
#
_entry.id   AF-A0A523PKK8-F1
#
_cell.length_a   1.000
_cell.length_b   1.000
_cell.length_c   1.000
_cell.angle_alpha   90.00
_cell.angle_beta   90.00
_cell.angle_gamma   90.00
#
_symmetry.space_group_name_H-M   'P 1'
#
loop_
_entity.id
_entity.type
_entity.pdbx_description
1 polymer ?
#
loop_
_entity_poly.entity_id
_entity_poly.type
_entity_poly.pdbx_seq_one_letter_code
_entity_poly.pdbx_strand_id
1 'polypeptide(L)'
;MRQATWKRADKPALTPRIMHLLREAGLYVLGAIALYLLIALWTYHPSDPSWSHSGSSSRIINAGGQAGAWIADLLFNLFGYAAYLFPLMIGFAGWRVFRDRDNPPPSDIRHKAIVL
;
A
#
# COMPACT_ATOMS: atom_id res chain seq x y z
N MET A 1 -23.93 -47.92 -26.03
CA MET A 1 -23.68 -46.47 -26.12
C MET A 1 -22.99 -46.02 -24.84
N ARG A 2 -21.76 -45.50 -24.90
CA ARG A 2 -20.96 -45.08 -23.72
C ARG A 2 -21.13 -43.58 -23.52
N GLN A 3 -21.75 -43.14 -22.42
CA GLN A 3 -21.80 -41.72 -22.05
C GLN A 3 -20.49 -41.35 -21.35
N ALA A 4 -19.75 -40.42 -21.96
CA ALA A 4 -18.58 -39.81 -21.34
C ALA A 4 -19.03 -38.75 -20.31
N THR A 5 -18.97 -39.11 -19.03
CA THR A 5 -19.14 -38.18 -17.91
C THR A 5 -17.92 -37.26 -17.82
N TRP A 6 -18.04 -36.05 -18.35
CA TRP A 6 -17.02 -35.02 -18.14
C TRP A 6 -17.10 -34.49 -16.70
N LYS A 7 -16.09 -34.84 -15.90
CA LYS A 7 -15.88 -34.26 -14.56
C LYS A 7 -15.50 -32.79 -14.75
N ARG A 8 -16.41 -31.86 -14.49
CA ARG A 8 -16.07 -30.42 -14.44
C ARG A 8 -14.99 -30.25 -13.39
N ALA A 9 -13.83 -29.75 -13.79
CA ALA A 9 -12.81 -29.35 -12.84
C ALA A 9 -13.35 -28.16 -12.06
N ASP A 10 -13.76 -28.39 -10.81
CA ASP A 10 -14.13 -27.34 -9.88
C ASP A 10 -12.91 -26.42 -9.71
N LYS A 11 -13.03 -25.17 -10.20
CA LYS A 11 -12.00 -24.16 -9.91
C LYS A 11 -11.94 -24.03 -8.39
N PRO A 12 -10.76 -24.17 -7.76
CA PRO A 12 -10.69 -24.15 -6.31
C PRO A 12 -11.20 -22.78 -5.82
N ALA A 13 -12.18 -22.81 -4.92
CA ALA A 13 -12.77 -21.62 -4.28
C ALA A 13 -11.76 -20.77 -3.46
N LEU A 14 -10.46 -21.12 -3.51
CA LEU A 14 -9.34 -20.46 -2.86
C LEU A 14 -8.96 -19.13 -3.51
N THR A 15 -9.13 -18.99 -4.83
CA THR A 15 -8.71 -17.78 -5.57
C THR A 15 -9.33 -16.47 -5.06
N PRO A 16 -10.66 -16.37 -4.81
CA PRO A 16 -11.25 -15.13 -4.32
C PRO A 16 -10.80 -14.75 -2.90
N ARG A 17 -10.60 -15.73 -2.01
CA ARG A 17 -10.16 -15.47 -0.63
C ARG A 17 -8.70 -15.01 -0.56
N ILE A 18 -7.82 -15.62 -1.36
CA ILE A 18 -6.41 -15.21 -1.46
C ILE A 18 -6.30 -13.80 -2.04
N MET A 19 -7.09 -13.48 -3.08
CA MET A 19 -7.10 -12.14 -3.68
C MET A 19 -7.51 -11.06 -2.67
N HIS A 20 -8.47 -11.35 -1.79
CA HIS A 20 -8.87 -10.44 -0.72
C HIS A 20 -7.73 -10.18 0.26
N LEU A 21 -7.08 -11.26 0.74
CA LEU A 21 -5.97 -11.18 1.69
C LEU A 21 -4.75 -10.45 1.12
N LEU A 22 -4.38 -10.72 -0.13
CA LEU A 22 -3.28 -10.02 -0.81
C LEU A 22 -3.55 -8.52 -0.91
N ARG A 23 -4.80 -8.15 -1.19
CA ARG A 23 -5.19 -6.74 -1.30
C ARG A 23 -5.23 -6.03 0.05
N GLU A 24 -5.71 -6.69 1.11
CA GLU A 24 -5.65 -6.16 2.48
C GLU A 24 -4.21 -6.00 2.97
N ALA A 25 -3.38 -7.02 2.76
CA ALA A 25 -1.95 -6.94 3.06
C ALA A 25 -1.29 -5.78 2.30
N GLY A 26 -1.64 -5.60 1.02
CA GLY A 26 -1.18 -4.48 0.20
C GLY A 26 -1.54 -3.11 0.80
N LEU A 27 -2.74 -2.94 1.35
CA LEU A 27 -3.13 -1.69 2.01
C LEU A 27 -2.29 -1.41 3.26
N TYR A 28 -2.08 -2.42 4.11
CA TYR A 28 -1.24 -2.26 5.30
C TYR A 28 0.20 -1.94 4.94
N VAL A 29 0.76 -2.61 3.93
CA VAL A 29 2.11 -2.35 3.44
C VAL A 29 2.23 -0.93 2.89
N LEU A 30 1.29 -0.50 2.03
CA LEU A 30 1.28 0.87 1.49
C LEU A 30 1.16 1.92 2.61
N GLY A 31 0.28 1.68 3.59
CA GLY A 31 0.13 2.57 4.74
C GLY A 31 1.41 2.65 5.58
N ALA A 32 2.06 1.51 5.83
CA ALA A 32 3.32 1.45 6.55
C ALA A 32 4.44 2.21 5.80
N ILE A 33 4.54 2.04 4.47
CA ILE A 33 5.49 2.77 3.63
C ILE A 33 5.22 4.27 3.67
N ALA A 34 3.96 4.69 3.53
CA ALA A 34 3.58 6.10 3.60
C ALA A 34 3.96 6.73 4.95
N LEU A 35 3.66 6.03 6.05
CA LEU A 35 3.99 6.50 7.39
C LEU A 35 5.50 6.55 7.62
N TYR A 36 6.23 5.51 7.20
CA TYR A 36 7.68 5.47 7.29
C TYR A 36 8.32 6.65 6.53
N LEU A 37 7.88 6.90 5.29
CA LEU A 37 8.35 8.03 4.49
C LEU A 37 8.03 9.38 5.16
N LEU A 38 6.82 9.52 5.71
CA LEU A 38 6.43 10.74 6.40
C LEU A 38 7.32 11.00 7.62
N ILE A 39 7.57 9.97 8.44
CA ILE A 39 8.47 10.06 9.59
C ILE A 39 9.89 10.41 9.13
N ALA A 40 10.40 9.72 8.11
CA ALA A 40 11.73 9.97 7.58
C ALA A 40 11.89 11.41 7.08
N LEU A 41 10.91 11.94 6.34
CA LEU A 41 10.90 13.33 5.87
C LEU A 41 10.73 14.34 7.00
N TRP A 42 9.88 14.04 7.99
CA TRP A 42 9.62 14.93 9.12
C TRP A 42 10.82 15.05 10.05
N THR A 43 11.57 13.96 10.24
CA THR A 43 12.77 13.92 11.08
C THR A 43 14.06 14.08 10.29
N TYR A 44 14.00 14.64 9.08
CA TYR A 44 15.20 14.89 8.27
C TYR A 44 16.13 15.87 8.97
N HIS A 45 17.43 15.55 8.97
CA HIS A 45 18.46 16.40 9.53
C HIS A 45 19.69 16.44 8.59
N PRO A 46 20.18 17.60 8.14
CA PRO A 46 21.31 17.70 7.21
C PRO A 46 22.64 17.14 7.75
N SER A 47 22.76 17.00 9.07
CA SER A 47 23.95 16.38 9.69
C SER A 47 23.95 14.85 9.65
N ASP A 48 22.84 14.22 9.24
CA ASP A 48 22.78 12.78 9.08
C ASP A 48 23.59 12.34 7.84
N PRO A 49 24.37 11.25 7.93
CA PRO A 49 25.09 10.72 6.78
C PRO A 49 24.13 10.31 5.66
N SER A 50 24.24 10.96 4.52
CA SER A 50 23.34 10.78 3.37
C SER A 50 24.10 10.95 2.04
N TRP A 51 23.40 10.85 0.91
CA TRP A 51 24.05 10.90 -0.40
C TRP A 51 24.71 12.26 -0.68
N SER A 52 24.00 13.36 -0.36
CA SER A 52 24.51 14.71 -0.56
C SER A 52 25.34 15.23 0.63
N HIS A 53 25.12 14.68 1.82
CA HIS A 53 25.85 15.06 3.02
C HIS A 53 26.79 13.94 3.48
N SER A 54 28.09 14.18 3.40
CA SER A 54 29.09 13.36 4.09
C SER A 54 29.00 13.63 5.60
N GLY A 55 27.96 13.08 6.24
CA GLY A 55 27.64 13.33 7.64
C GLY A 55 28.85 13.04 8.53
N SER A 56 29.24 14.01 9.35
CA SER A 56 30.37 13.90 10.26
C SER A 56 30.01 13.24 11.60
N SER A 57 28.71 13.00 11.83
CA SER A 57 28.19 12.45 13.07
C SER A 57 28.11 10.92 13.00
N SER A 58 28.62 10.24 14.03
CA SER A 58 28.47 8.79 14.21
C SER A 58 27.05 8.37 14.55
N ARG A 59 26.17 9.32 14.89
CA ARG A 59 24.80 9.07 15.32
C ARG A 59 23.81 9.66 14.32
N ILE A 60 22.91 8.80 13.85
CA ILE A 60 21.78 9.15 12.98
C ILE A 60 20.62 9.66 13.83
N ILE A 61 20.11 10.83 13.48
CA ILE A 61 19.03 11.54 14.16
C ILE A 61 17.67 11.15 13.55
N ASN A 62 17.63 10.89 12.24
CA ASN A 62 16.41 10.46 11.56
C ASN A 62 15.79 9.23 12.23
N ALA A 63 14.50 9.33 12.58
CA ALA A 63 13.77 8.23 13.22
C ALA A 63 13.57 7.02 12.30
N GLY A 64 13.65 7.22 10.99
CA GLY A 64 13.70 6.15 9.99
C GLY A 64 15.08 5.48 9.86
N GLY A 65 16.06 5.91 10.66
CA GLY A 65 17.44 5.42 10.62
C GLY A 65 18.19 5.84 9.36
N GLN A 66 19.26 5.11 9.03
CA GLN A 66 20.13 5.42 7.89
C GLN A 66 19.37 5.46 6.56
N ALA A 67 18.46 4.49 6.36
CA ALA A 67 17.64 4.43 5.16
C ALA A 67 16.68 5.63 5.07
N GLY A 68 16.07 6.01 6.19
CA GLY A 68 15.20 7.19 6.25
C GLY A 68 15.95 8.48 5.93
N ALA A 69 17.15 8.64 6.48
CA ALA A 69 18.02 9.77 6.18
C ALA A 69 18.38 9.85 4.69
N TRP A 70 18.76 8.73 4.07
CA TRP A 70 19.07 8.66 2.63
C TRP A 70 17.87 8.99 1.75
N ILE A 71 16.71 8.39 2.03
CA ILE A 71 15.50 8.59 1.24
C ILE A 71 15.01 10.03 1.37
N ALA A 72 14.99 10.57 2.58
CA ALA A 72 14.59 11.95 2.82
C ALA A 72 15.55 12.93 2.15
N ASP A 73 16.86 12.69 2.23
CA ASP A 73 17.88 13.52 1.57
C ASP A 73 17.67 13.54 0.06
N LEU A 74 17.47 12.39 -0.57
CA LEU A 74 17.23 12.31 -2.02
C LEU A 74 15.94 13.03 -2.42
N LEU A 75 14.84 12.82 -1.68
CA LEU A 75 13.55 13.45 -1.96
C LEU A 75 13.61 14.97 -1.80
N PHE A 76 14.25 15.48 -0.74
CA PHE A 76 14.41 16.92 -0.55
C PHE A 76 15.34 17.54 -1.59
N ASN A 77 16.42 16.87 -1.98
CA ASN A 77 17.32 17.38 -3.01
C ASN A 77 16.67 17.44 -4.41
N LEU A 78 15.80 16.49 -4.75
CA LEU A 78 15.13 16.46 -6.06
C LEU A 78 13.84 17.30 -6.11
N PHE A 79 13.04 17.28 -5.04
CA PHE A 79 11.68 17.83 -5.04
C PHE A 79 11.46 18.95 -4.00
N GLY A 80 12.41 19.18 -3.10
CA GLY A 80 12.25 20.14 -2.00
C GLY A 80 11.03 19.82 -1.14
N TYR A 81 10.29 20.84 -0.72
CA TYR A 81 9.07 20.67 0.09
C TYR A 81 7.97 19.84 -0.60
N ALA A 82 7.98 19.70 -1.93
CA ALA A 82 7.05 18.81 -2.61
C ALA A 82 7.29 17.32 -2.27
N ALA A 83 8.42 16.97 -1.64
CA ALA A 83 8.68 15.63 -1.10
C ALA A 83 7.57 15.12 -0.17
N TYR A 84 6.89 16.00 0.57
CA TYR A 84 5.77 15.61 1.43
C TYR A 84 4.53 15.13 0.66
N LEU A 85 4.44 15.39 -0.65
CA LEU A 85 3.36 14.86 -1.47
C LEU A 85 3.47 13.36 -1.68
N PHE A 86 4.67 12.77 -1.66
CA PHE A 86 4.85 11.33 -1.85
C PHE A 86 4.15 10.47 -0.78
N PRO A 87 4.39 10.66 0.53
CA PRO A 87 3.65 9.90 1.54
C PRO A 87 2.14 10.17 1.49
N LEU A 88 1.73 11.42 1.17
CA LEU A 88 0.31 11.76 1.01
C LEU A 88 -0.34 11.03 -0.17
N MET A 89 0.33 10.96 -1.33
CA MET A 89 -0.15 10.27 -2.52
C MET A 89 -0.26 8.76 -2.29
N ILE A 90 0.72 8.16 -1.61
CA ILE A 90 0.67 6.73 -1.25
C ILE A 90 -0.49 6.46 -0.29
N GLY A 91 -0.65 7.29 0.74
CA GLY A 91 -1.77 7.20 1.68
C GLY A 91 -3.13 7.38 0.99
N PHE A 92 -3.25 8.37 0.11
CA PHE A 92 -4.48 8.64 -0.65
C PHE A 92 -4.82 7.51 -1.63
N ALA A 93 -3.82 6.95 -2.33
CA ALA A 93 -4.01 5.80 -3.21
C ALA A 93 -4.50 4.57 -2.41
N GLY A 94 -3.90 4.32 -1.25
CA GLY A 94 -4.36 3.28 -0.33
C GLY A 94 -5.81 3.50 0.12
N TRP A 95 -6.16 4.72 0.53
CA TRP A 95 -7.52 5.07 0.94
C TRP A 95 -8.54 4.91 -0.19
N ARG A 96 -8.21 5.34 -1.42
CA ARG A 96 -9.10 5.19 -2.58
C ARG A 96 -9.40 3.72 -2.88
N VAL A 97 -8.36 2.87 -2.88
CA VAL A 97 -8.51 1.42 -3.10
C VAL A 97 -9.34 0.74 -2.00
N PHE A 98 -9.36 1.32 -0.79
CA PHE A 98 -10.24 0.88 0.28
C PHE A 98 -11.68 1.37 0.09
N ARG A 99 -11.89 2.63 -0.28
CA ARG A 99 -13.24 3.22 -0.43
C ARG A 99 -14.04 2.65 -1.60
N ASP A 100 -13.40 2.27 -2.69
CA ASP A 100 -14.07 1.64 -3.84
C ASP A 100 -14.71 0.26 -3.49
N ARG A 101 -14.51 -0.23 -2.26
CA ARG A 101 -15.09 -1.47 -1.73
C ARG A 101 -16.47 -1.30 -1.10
N ASP A 102 -16.81 -0.11 -0.62
CA ASP A 102 -18.05 0.14 0.14
C ASP A 102 -19.29 0.37 -0.74
N ASN A 103 -19.18 0.13 -2.05
CA ASN A 103 -20.33 0.07 -2.95
C ASN A 103 -20.74 -1.41 -3.10
N PRO A 104 -21.62 -1.96 -2.24
CA PRO A 104 -22.21 -3.25 -2.52
C PRO A 104 -22.91 -3.19 -3.89
N PRO A 105 -22.74 -4.19 -4.76
CA PRO A 105 -23.54 -4.27 -5.98
C PRO A 105 -25.02 -4.20 -5.57
N PRO A 106 -25.90 -3.51 -6.34
CA PRO A 106 -27.32 -3.45 -6.03
C PRO A 106 -27.80 -4.87 -5.79
N SER A 107 -28.23 -5.16 -4.56
CA SER A 107 -28.73 -6.48 -4.22
C SER A 107 -29.91 -6.74 -5.16
N ASP A 108 -29.78 -7.77 -6.00
CA ASP A 108 -30.78 -8.06 -7.02
C ASP A 108 -32.02 -8.65 -6.32
N ILE A 109 -32.88 -7.76 -5.81
CA ILE A 109 -34.12 -8.03 -5.05
C ILE A 109 -35.05 -9.01 -5.81
N ARG A 110 -34.80 -9.23 -7.10
CA ARG A 110 -35.54 -10.13 -8.00
C ARG A 110 -35.55 -11.60 -7.58
N HIS A 111 -34.59 -12.08 -6.77
CA HIS A 111 -34.55 -13.50 -6.38
C HIS A 111 -35.48 -13.84 -5.20
N LYS A 112 -36.02 -12.85 -4.47
CA LYS A 112 -36.98 -13.09 -3.37
C LYS A 112 -38.44 -13.15 -3.83
N ALA A 113 -38.76 -12.67 -5.03
CA ALA A 113 -40.13 -12.59 -5.53
C ALA A 113 -40.62 -13.87 -6.21
N ILE A 114 -39.75 -14.84 -6.50
CA ILE A 114 -40.10 -16.07 -7.24
C ILE A 114 -40.46 -17.23 -6.28
N VAL A 115 -40.29 -17.05 -4.97
CA VAL A 115 -40.51 -18.10 -3.95
C VAL A 115 -41.65 -17.73 -2.98
N LEU A 116 -42.56 -16.84 -3.38
CA LEU A 116 -43.75 -16.46 -2.60
C LEU A 116 -45.01 -16.60 -3.44
#